data_AF-A0A7X9JMJ6-F1
#
_entry.id   AF-A0A7X9JMJ6-F1
#
_cell.length_a   1.000
_cell.length_b   1.000
_cell.length_c   1.000
_cell.angle_alpha   90.00
_cell.angle_beta   90.00
_cell.angle_gamma   90.00
#
_symmetry.space_group_name_H-M   'P 1'
#
loop_
_entity.id
_entity.type
_entity.pdbx_description
1 polymer ?
#
loop_
_entity_poly.entity_id
_entity_poly.type
_entity_poly.pdbx_seq_one_letter_code
_entity_poly.pdbx_strand_id
1 'polypeptide(L)'
;NIKLVDIPKPNFPSDFEVYDPKTTNNYTTKDGVSSGSKTMSYIVIPRHHGNYTIPGFDFNYFDLKTKTYKTIHIDDVNIQVSRDSSTNATAVISEFAKKDVSVLGSDIRYIKDNVEPLTQSHHFIFATSWYKWTYPVSLILLFSLLYLRREQIKQRANIMAMKNKKANKVANKRLKEAAKHLKANDESKFYEEVTKALWGYLSDKLMIPIAEFTRETANDKLKQKNIDELLLNELNTLLDTCEYARYAPSAVNATKQEIFDQAAKTIRSLESLL
;
A
#
# COMPACT_ATOMS: atom_id res chain seq x y z
N ASN A 1 -14.12 -9.15 -47.89
CA ASN A 1 -14.57 -9.36 -46.51
C ASN A 1 -16.00 -8.85 -46.34
N ILE A 2 -16.95 -9.45 -47.06
CA ILE A 2 -18.32 -8.92 -47.20
C ILE A 2 -19.18 -9.06 -45.92
N LYS A 3 -18.82 -10.01 -45.04
CA LYS A 3 -19.52 -10.26 -43.77
C LYS A 3 -19.42 -9.11 -42.77
N LEU A 4 -18.35 -8.32 -42.85
CA LEU A 4 -18.05 -7.21 -41.93
C LEU A 4 -18.43 -5.84 -42.52
N VAL A 5 -19.11 -5.81 -43.67
CA VAL A 5 -19.55 -4.56 -44.28
C VAL A 5 -20.80 -4.07 -43.55
N ASP A 6 -20.68 -2.94 -42.87
CA ASP A 6 -21.82 -2.23 -42.30
C ASP A 6 -22.45 -1.31 -43.34
N ILE A 7 -23.76 -1.44 -43.51
CA ILE A 7 -24.54 -0.62 -44.43
C ILE A 7 -25.04 0.59 -43.63
N PRO A 8 -24.80 1.83 -44.11
CA PRO A 8 -25.32 3.03 -43.45
C PRO A 8 -26.84 2.96 -43.37
N LYS A 9 -27.38 3.34 -42.21
CA LYS A 9 -28.83 3.36 -41.98
C LYS A 9 -29.42 4.59 -42.66
N PRO A 10 -30.44 4.43 -43.54
CA PRO A 10 -31.13 5.58 -44.13
C PRO A 10 -31.80 6.43 -43.04
N ASN A 11 -31.84 7.74 -43.24
CA ASN A 11 -32.57 8.65 -42.36
C ASN A 11 -34.03 8.76 -42.84
N PHE A 12 -34.98 8.34 -42.02
CA PHE A 12 -36.40 8.37 -42.38
C PHE A 12 -37.09 9.59 -41.74
N PRO A 13 -38.07 10.22 -42.41
CA PRO A 13 -38.85 11.31 -41.83
C PRO A 13 -39.58 10.89 -40.54
N SER A 14 -39.77 11.82 -39.60
CA SER A 14 -40.38 11.53 -38.28
C SER A 14 -41.82 11.02 -38.32
N ASP A 15 -42.55 11.26 -39.41
CA ASP A 15 -43.91 10.78 -39.64
C ASP A 15 -43.97 9.30 -40.08
N PHE A 16 -42.81 8.66 -40.30
CA PHE A 16 -42.72 7.25 -40.67
C PHE A 16 -42.51 6.41 -39.42
N GLU A 17 -43.36 5.41 -39.23
CA GLU A 17 -43.09 4.33 -38.31
C GLU A 17 -42.19 3.31 -39.02
N VAL A 18 -40.97 3.17 -38.53
CA VAL A 18 -39.94 2.31 -39.13
C VAL A 18 -39.67 1.12 -38.21
N TYR A 19 -39.83 -0.08 -38.75
CA TYR A 19 -39.50 -1.32 -38.04
C TYR A 19 -38.03 -1.70 -38.24
N ASP A 20 -37.53 -2.55 -37.35
CA ASP A 20 -36.17 -3.08 -37.45
C ASP A 20 -35.94 -3.80 -38.78
N PRO A 21 -34.84 -3.50 -39.49
CA PRO A 21 -34.61 -4.06 -40.81
C PRO A 21 -34.31 -5.56 -40.76
N LYS A 22 -34.85 -6.28 -41.74
CA LYS A 22 -34.45 -7.66 -42.00
C LYS A 22 -33.21 -7.67 -42.89
N THR A 23 -32.11 -8.25 -42.40
CA THR A 23 -30.86 -8.38 -43.17
C THR A 23 -30.75 -9.79 -43.75
N THR A 24 -30.60 -9.89 -45.07
CA THR A 24 -30.36 -11.14 -45.80
C THR A 24 -28.96 -11.13 -46.39
N ASN A 25 -28.21 -12.19 -46.12
CA ASN A 25 -26.80 -12.34 -46.47
C ASN A 25 -26.65 -13.53 -47.43
N ASN A 26 -26.27 -13.29 -48.68
CA ASN A 26 -26.02 -14.35 -49.65
C ASN A 26 -24.54 -14.35 -50.04
N TYR A 27 -23.79 -15.35 -49.60
CA TYR A 27 -22.34 -15.44 -49.82
C TYR A 27 -21.98 -16.78 -50.43
N THR A 28 -21.14 -16.76 -51.47
CA THR A 28 -20.53 -17.95 -52.07
C THR A 28 -19.02 -17.79 -52.09
N THR A 29 -18.30 -18.84 -51.69
CA THR A 29 -16.84 -18.89 -51.79
C THR A 29 -16.49 -20.05 -52.72
N LYS A 30 -15.85 -19.76 -53.84
CA LYS A 30 -15.26 -20.76 -54.75
C LYS A 30 -13.82 -20.35 -55.04
N ASP A 31 -12.90 -21.32 -55.03
CA ASP A 31 -11.49 -21.17 -55.39
C ASP A 31 -10.79 -19.97 -54.69
N GLY A 32 -11.07 -19.78 -53.40
CA GLY A 32 -10.46 -18.70 -52.60
C GLY A 32 -11.00 -17.30 -52.86
N VAL A 33 -11.95 -17.13 -53.79
CA VAL A 33 -12.64 -15.87 -54.07
C VAL A 33 -14.00 -15.88 -53.38
N SER A 34 -14.21 -14.92 -52.46
CA SER A 34 -15.51 -14.71 -51.81
C SER A 34 -16.30 -13.64 -52.54
N SER A 35 -17.47 -14.02 -53.07
CA SER A 35 -18.44 -13.11 -53.70
C SER A 35 -19.80 -13.26 -53.02
N GLY A 36 -20.67 -12.25 -53.17
CA GLY A 36 -21.99 -12.29 -52.59
C GLY A 36 -22.67 -10.93 -52.55
N SER A 37 -23.82 -10.89 -51.88
CA SER A 37 -24.61 -9.69 -51.64
C SER A 37 -25.13 -9.66 -50.21
N LYS A 38 -25.28 -8.44 -49.68
CA LYS A 38 -25.95 -8.15 -48.41
C LYS A 38 -27.11 -7.22 -48.71
N THR A 39 -28.32 -7.65 -48.40
CA THR A 39 -29.56 -6.90 -48.65
C THR A 39 -30.21 -6.57 -47.31
N MET A 40 -30.51 -5.30 -47.08
CA MET A 40 -31.23 -4.83 -45.90
C MET A 40 -32.61 -4.31 -46.31
N SER A 41 -33.67 -4.89 -45.75
CA SER A 41 -35.05 -4.57 -46.08
C SER A 41 -35.74 -3.93 -44.89
N TYR A 42 -36.25 -2.71 -45.08
CA TYR A 42 -37.01 -1.97 -44.07
C TYR A 42 -38.51 -2.06 -44.37
N ILE A 43 -39.31 -2.21 -43.33
CA ILE A 43 -40.75 -1.97 -43.38
C ILE A 43 -40.99 -0.59 -42.80
N VAL A 44 -41.58 0.29 -43.61
CA VAL A 44 -41.86 1.67 -43.23
C VAL A 44 -43.33 1.98 -43.48
N ILE A 45 -43.99 2.57 -42.49
CA ILE A 45 -45.42 2.88 -42.53
C ILE A 45 -45.61 4.39 -42.32
N PRO A 46 -46.05 5.15 -43.33
CA PRO A 46 -46.34 6.57 -43.15
C PRO A 46 -47.64 6.76 -42.34
N ARG A 47 -47.61 7.61 -41.31
CA ARG A 47 -48.79 7.90 -40.46
C ARG A 47 -49.69 8.99 -41.02
N HIS A 48 -49.13 9.89 -41.83
CA HIS A 48 -49.85 11.04 -42.40
C HIS A 48 -49.65 11.14 -43.92
N HIS A 49 -50.66 11.66 -44.62
CA HIS A 49 -50.58 11.94 -46.05
C HIS A 49 -49.69 13.16 -46.31
N GLY A 50 -48.97 13.16 -47.43
CA GLY A 50 -48.01 14.23 -47.75
C GLY A 50 -46.91 13.77 -48.69
N ASN A 51 -46.04 14.70 -49.07
CA ASN A 51 -44.84 14.42 -49.84
C ASN A 51 -43.66 14.35 -48.89
N TYR A 52 -42.92 13.25 -48.95
CA TYR A 52 -41.77 13.01 -48.10
C TYR A 52 -40.55 12.71 -48.96
N THR A 53 -39.40 13.17 -48.51
CA THR A 53 -38.11 12.91 -49.14
C THR A 53 -37.27 12.11 -48.17
N ILE A 54 -36.85 10.91 -48.58
CA ILE A 54 -35.80 10.16 -47.89
C ILE A 54 -34.48 10.69 -48.46
N PRO A 55 -33.66 11.38 -47.65
CA PRO A 55 -32.39 11.90 -48.12
C PRO A 55 -31.47 10.76 -48.52
N GLY A 56 -30.77 11.00 -49.63
CA GLY A 56 -29.68 10.19 -50.13
C GLY A 56 -28.55 10.10 -49.13
N PHE A 57 -27.68 9.11 -49.32
CA PHE A 57 -26.54 8.89 -48.44
C PHE A 57 -25.37 8.29 -49.19
N ASP A 58 -24.18 8.49 -48.62
CA ASP A 58 -22.94 8.02 -49.19
C ASP A 58 -22.54 6.65 -48.64
N PHE A 59 -22.06 5.79 -49.54
CA PHE A 59 -21.44 4.52 -49.20
C PHE A 59 -19.97 4.51 -49.63
N ASN A 60 -19.08 4.39 -48.65
CA ASN A 60 -17.64 4.35 -48.88
C ASN A 60 -17.14 2.90 -48.90
N TYR A 61 -16.37 2.53 -49.91
CA TYR A 61 -15.76 1.21 -50.02
C TYR A 61 -14.33 1.29 -50.56
N PHE A 62 -13.52 0.28 -50.23
CA PHE A 62 -12.14 0.17 -50.72
C PHE A 62 -12.10 -0.65 -52.01
N ASP A 63 -11.64 -0.05 -53.11
CA ASP A 63 -11.48 -0.73 -54.39
C ASP A 63 -10.09 -1.40 -54.46
N LEU A 64 -10.08 -2.74 -54.52
CA LEU A 64 -8.86 -3.53 -54.55
C LEU A 64 -8.05 -3.37 -55.85
N LYS A 65 -8.67 -2.96 -56.97
CA LYS A 65 -7.98 -2.76 -58.24
C LYS A 65 -7.21 -1.45 -58.25
N THR A 66 -7.83 -0.37 -57.78
CA THR A 66 -7.20 0.96 -57.74
C THR A 66 -6.46 1.22 -56.42
N LYS A 67 -6.63 0.37 -55.41
CA LYS A 67 -6.07 0.50 -54.05
C LYS A 67 -6.43 1.84 -53.39
N THR A 68 -7.61 2.37 -53.70
CA THR A 68 -8.12 3.64 -53.18
C THR A 68 -9.52 3.47 -52.62
N TYR A 69 -9.89 4.34 -51.68
CA TYR A 69 -11.28 4.45 -51.25
C TYR A 69 -12.11 5.16 -52.31
N LYS A 70 -13.31 4.64 -52.57
CA LYS A 70 -14.30 5.21 -53.47
C LYS A 70 -15.60 5.42 -52.71
N THR A 71 -16.31 6.48 -53.09
CA THR A 71 -17.60 6.87 -52.52
C THR A 71 -18.66 6.69 -53.59
N ILE A 72 -19.76 6.01 -53.26
CA ILE A 72 -20.95 5.91 -54.08
C ILE A 72 -22.02 6.75 -53.40
N HIS A 73 -22.53 7.76 -54.09
CA HIS A 73 -23.68 8.53 -53.66
C HIS A 73 -24.96 7.82 -54.08
N ILE A 74 -25.93 7.73 -53.19
CA ILE A 74 -27.29 7.25 -53.47
C ILE A 74 -28.19 8.48 -53.42
N ASP A 75 -28.97 8.70 -54.47
CA ASP A 75 -29.82 9.88 -54.61
C ASP A 75 -31.04 9.85 -53.67
N ASP A 76 -31.63 11.03 -53.45
CA ASP A 76 -32.85 11.22 -52.69
C ASP A 76 -34.04 10.45 -53.29
N VAL A 77 -34.87 9.86 -52.41
CA VAL A 77 -36.09 9.15 -52.82
C VAL A 77 -37.31 9.94 -52.38
N ASN A 78 -38.08 10.45 -53.34
CA ASN A 78 -39.34 11.15 -53.08
C ASN A 78 -40.52 10.17 -53.05
N ILE A 79 -41.26 10.16 -51.94
CA ILE A 79 -42.43 9.32 -51.72
C ILE A 79 -43.64 10.23 -51.51
N GLN A 80 -44.63 10.11 -52.40
CA GLN A 80 -45.92 10.79 -52.25
C GLN A 80 -46.92 9.82 -51.61
N VAL A 81 -47.39 10.15 -50.41
CA VAL A 81 -48.38 9.38 -49.66
C VAL A 81 -49.75 10.02 -49.86
N SER A 82 -50.61 9.36 -50.64
CA SER A 82 -51.97 9.80 -50.87
C SER A 82 -52.84 9.64 -49.62
N ARG A 83 -53.81 10.54 -49.45
CA ARG A 83 -54.79 10.46 -48.38
C ARG A 83 -55.78 9.33 -48.64
N ASP A 84 -56.07 8.54 -47.62
CA ASP A 84 -57.17 7.58 -47.68
C ASP A 84 -58.51 8.35 -47.68
N SER A 85 -59.29 8.18 -48.73
CA SER A 85 -60.59 8.82 -48.93
C SER A 85 -61.71 8.26 -48.05
N SER A 86 -61.43 7.28 -47.17
CA SER A 86 -62.45 6.57 -46.39
C SER A 86 -62.55 6.91 -44.89
N THR A 87 -61.79 7.89 -44.36
CA THR A 87 -61.90 8.27 -42.94
C THR A 87 -62.12 9.78 -42.75
N ASN A 88 -63.40 10.17 -42.73
CA ASN A 88 -63.86 11.45 -42.20
C ASN A 88 -64.25 11.26 -40.72
N ALA A 89 -63.34 11.53 -39.80
CA ALA A 89 -63.71 11.78 -38.42
C ALA A 89 -62.67 12.69 -37.74
N THR A 90 -63.02 13.97 -37.67
CA THR A 90 -62.59 14.90 -36.64
C THR A 90 -62.59 14.23 -35.26
N ALA A 91 -61.41 14.11 -34.65
CA ALA A 91 -61.28 13.80 -33.23
C ALA A 91 -60.28 14.77 -32.59
N VAL A 92 -60.87 15.84 -32.04
CA VAL A 92 -60.52 16.49 -30.78
C VAL A 92 -59.06 16.93 -30.59
N ILE A 93 -58.87 18.23 -30.78
CA ILE A 93 -57.84 19.03 -30.11
C ILE A 93 -58.08 18.86 -28.60
N SER A 94 -57.30 17.99 -27.97
CA SER A 94 -57.21 17.91 -26.51
C SER A 94 -55.94 18.61 -26.09
N GLU A 95 -56.17 19.85 -25.69
CA GLU A 95 -55.28 20.76 -25.01
C GLU A 95 -54.90 20.17 -23.63
N PHE A 96 -54.00 19.19 -23.63
CA PHE A 96 -53.19 18.91 -22.45
C PHE A 96 -52.00 19.86 -22.48
N ALA A 97 -52.15 20.94 -21.72
CA ALA A 97 -51.04 21.71 -21.20
C ALA A 97 -49.98 20.75 -20.65
N LYS A 98 -48.88 20.57 -21.40
CA LYS A 98 -47.61 20.20 -20.78
C LYS A 98 -47.21 21.39 -19.93
N LYS A 99 -47.61 21.33 -18.67
CA LYS A 99 -46.96 22.00 -17.54
C LYS A 99 -45.46 22.00 -17.83
N ASP A 100 -44.83 23.17 -17.66
CA ASP A 100 -43.40 23.26 -17.46
C ASP A 100 -42.98 22.12 -16.53
N VAL A 101 -42.16 21.21 -17.07
CA VAL A 101 -41.46 20.25 -16.25
C VAL A 101 -40.48 21.08 -15.45
N SER A 102 -40.91 21.51 -14.26
CA SER A 102 -39.99 21.93 -13.21
C SER A 102 -39.03 20.76 -13.03
N VAL A 103 -37.77 20.98 -13.41
CA VAL A 103 -36.66 20.02 -13.28
C VAL A 103 -36.53 19.66 -11.81
N LEU A 104 -37.27 18.64 -11.39
CA LEU A 104 -37.18 18.04 -10.07
C LEU A 104 -36.04 17.04 -10.16
N GLY A 105 -34.84 17.50 -9.80
CA GLY A 105 -33.64 16.67 -9.77
C GLY A 105 -32.75 16.88 -10.98
N SER A 106 -31.57 17.44 -10.72
CA SER A 106 -30.40 17.44 -11.59
C SER A 106 -29.81 16.03 -11.77
N ASP A 107 -30.65 15.01 -11.98
CA ASP A 107 -30.21 13.61 -12.03
C ASP A 107 -30.12 13.07 -13.48
N ILE A 108 -30.76 13.75 -14.44
CA ILE A 108 -30.71 13.37 -15.85
C ILE A 108 -30.26 14.58 -16.67
N ARG A 109 -28.96 14.62 -17.01
CA ARG A 109 -28.42 15.63 -17.95
C ARG A 109 -28.76 15.24 -19.38
N TYR A 110 -29.09 16.24 -20.21
CA TYR A 110 -29.30 16.08 -21.66
C TYR A 110 -28.04 15.48 -22.33
N ILE A 111 -28.24 14.64 -23.35
CA ILE A 111 -27.14 13.96 -24.06
C ILE A 111 -26.26 15.00 -24.76
N LYS A 112 -24.93 14.88 -24.62
CA LYS A 112 -23.97 15.81 -25.21
C LYS A 112 -23.81 15.48 -26.70
N ASP A 113 -24.53 16.19 -27.56
CA ASP A 113 -24.54 15.95 -29.03
C ASP A 113 -23.20 16.29 -29.71
N ASN A 114 -22.38 17.15 -29.10
CA ASN A 114 -21.02 17.43 -29.55
C ASN A 114 -20.02 16.58 -28.77
N VAL A 115 -19.73 15.40 -29.31
CA VAL A 115 -18.61 14.56 -28.86
C VAL A 115 -17.35 15.08 -29.53
N GLU A 116 -16.47 15.73 -28.76
CA GLU A 116 -15.09 15.94 -29.20
C GLU A 116 -14.50 14.57 -29.60
N PRO A 117 -13.67 14.49 -30.66
CA PRO A 117 -13.10 13.22 -31.08
C PRO A 117 -12.43 12.54 -29.90
N LEU A 118 -12.80 11.28 -29.64
CA LEU A 118 -12.23 10.47 -28.57
C LEU A 118 -10.72 10.32 -28.82
N THR A 119 -9.92 11.19 -28.22
CA THR A 119 -8.48 11.03 -28.20
C THR A 119 -8.16 9.89 -27.27
N GLN A 120 -7.33 8.95 -27.72
CA GLN A 120 -6.75 7.93 -26.85
C GLN A 120 -6.03 8.60 -25.68
N SER A 121 -6.65 8.59 -24.49
CA SER A 121 -6.03 9.05 -23.25
C SER A 121 -5.01 8.02 -22.78
N HIS A 122 -3.90 7.89 -23.51
CA HIS A 122 -2.76 7.07 -23.11
C HIS A 122 -1.72 7.93 -22.39
N HIS A 123 -2.11 8.53 -21.27
CA HIS A 123 -1.12 8.91 -20.25
C HIS A 123 -0.88 7.69 -19.35
N PHE A 124 -0.17 6.69 -19.87
CA PHE A 124 0.43 5.68 -19.00
C PHE A 124 1.44 6.39 -18.10
N ILE A 125 1.08 6.54 -16.83
CA ILE A 125 1.93 7.15 -15.80
C ILE A 125 3.30 6.47 -15.79
N PHE A 126 3.31 5.15 -16.02
CA PHE A 126 4.49 4.29 -16.14
C PHE A 126 5.40 4.58 -17.37
N ALA A 127 4.86 5.18 -18.43
CA ALA A 127 5.60 5.50 -19.65
C ALA A 127 6.14 6.95 -19.67
N THR A 128 5.76 7.76 -18.68
CA THR A 128 6.16 9.18 -18.64
C THR A 128 7.59 9.32 -18.14
N SER A 129 8.40 10.17 -18.80
CA SER A 129 9.84 10.26 -18.52
C SER A 129 10.18 10.66 -17.07
N TRP A 130 9.26 11.36 -16.36
CA TRP A 130 9.43 11.67 -14.94
C TRP A 130 9.25 10.45 -14.03
N TYR A 131 8.41 9.49 -14.40
CA TYR A 131 8.18 8.27 -13.62
C TYR A 131 9.45 7.40 -13.54
N LYS A 132 10.31 7.44 -14.57
CA LYS A 132 11.62 6.75 -14.55
C LYS A 132 12.52 7.23 -13.41
N TRP A 133 12.34 8.46 -12.91
CA TRP A 133 13.09 8.99 -11.76
C TRP A 133 12.63 8.42 -10.41
N THR A 134 11.44 7.80 -10.34
CA THR A 134 10.99 7.16 -9.09
C THR A 134 11.87 5.98 -8.70
N TYR A 135 12.42 5.24 -9.66
CA TYR A 135 13.33 4.13 -9.43
C TYR A 135 14.65 4.54 -8.76
N PRO A 136 15.45 5.48 -9.32
CA PRO A 136 16.68 5.93 -8.65
C PRO A 136 16.38 6.64 -7.33
N VAL A 137 15.29 7.41 -7.22
CA VAL A 137 14.91 8.06 -5.96
C VAL A 137 14.60 7.03 -4.87
N SER A 138 13.84 5.98 -5.19
CA SER A 138 13.56 4.88 -4.25
C SER A 138 14.84 4.15 -3.83
N LEU A 139 15.76 3.92 -4.77
CA LEU A 139 17.07 3.31 -4.51
C LEU A 139 17.95 4.18 -3.60
N ILE A 140 18.01 5.49 -3.84
CA ILE A 140 18.74 6.45 -3.00
C ILE A 140 18.15 6.47 -1.59
N LEU A 141 16.82 6.48 -1.48
CA LEU A 141 16.11 6.49 -0.19
C LEU A 141 16.39 5.20 0.60
N LEU A 142 16.36 4.03 -0.06
CA LEU A 142 16.76 2.75 0.52
C LEU A 142 18.21 2.78 1.04
N PHE A 143 19.16 3.20 0.19
CA PHE A 143 20.58 3.25 0.59
C PHE A 143 20.85 4.25 1.70
N SER A 144 20.19 5.41 1.67
CA SER A 144 20.26 6.40 2.75
C SER A 144 19.75 5.82 4.08
N LEU A 145 18.60 5.14 4.05
CA LEU A 145 18.04 4.49 5.23
C LEU A 145 18.96 3.37 5.77
N LEU A 146 19.55 2.56 4.89
CA LEU A 146 20.53 1.54 5.26
C LEU A 146 21.81 2.16 5.84
N TYR A 147 22.29 3.27 5.29
CA TYR A 147 23.45 3.99 5.79
C TYR A 147 23.20 4.55 7.20
N LEU A 148 22.07 5.23 7.39
CA LEU A 148 21.66 5.76 8.70
C LEU A 148 21.48 4.64 9.73
N ARG A 149 20.85 3.53 9.35
CA ARG A 149 20.74 2.33 10.22
C ARG A 149 22.10 1.78 10.59
N ARG A 150 23.02 1.64 9.63
CA ARG A 150 24.37 1.12 9.88
C ARG A 150 25.12 2.03 10.85
N GLU A 151 24.99 3.33 10.69
CA GLU A 151 25.63 4.31 11.56
C GLU A 151 25.04 4.29 12.98
N GLN A 152 23.72 4.19 13.12
CA GLN A 152 23.08 4.01 14.42
C GLN A 152 23.53 2.73 15.13
N ILE A 153 23.66 1.62 14.41
CA ILE A 153 24.14 0.35 14.98
C ILE A 153 25.58 0.50 15.47
N LYS A 154 26.46 1.14 14.70
CA LYS A 154 27.85 1.41 15.12
C LYS A 154 27.92 2.29 16.36
N GLN A 155 27.13 3.37 16.41
CA GLN A 155 27.11 4.28 17.56
C GLN A 155 26.59 3.58 18.82
N ARG A 156 25.51 2.79 18.71
CA ARG A 156 24.99 1.98 19.82
C ARG A 156 26.02 0.95 20.26
N ALA A 157 26.66 0.23 19.34
CA ALA A 157 27.73 -0.71 19.66
C ALA A 157 28.89 -0.05 20.40
N ASN A 158 29.23 1.20 20.05
CA ASN A 158 30.28 1.96 20.74
C ASN A 158 29.86 2.34 22.17
N ILE A 159 28.64 2.84 22.38
CA ILE A 159 28.12 3.14 23.71
C ILE A 159 28.07 1.86 24.57
N MET A 160 27.60 0.76 23.98
CA MET A 160 27.55 -0.56 24.61
C MET A 160 28.94 -1.05 25.02
N ALA A 161 29.91 -1.00 24.10
CA ALA A 161 31.29 -1.39 24.37
C ALA A 161 31.96 -0.49 25.43
N MET A 162 31.68 0.82 25.40
CA MET A 162 32.19 1.75 26.39
C MET A 162 31.62 1.50 27.79
N LYS A 163 30.31 1.26 27.92
CA LYS A 163 29.69 0.92 29.20
C LYS A 163 30.22 -0.40 29.76
N ASN A 164 30.31 -1.44 28.93
CA ASN A 164 30.89 -2.72 29.33
C ASN A 164 32.34 -2.59 29.80
N LYS A 165 33.20 -1.88 29.05
CA LYS A 165 34.60 -1.65 29.45
C LYS A 165 34.71 -0.81 30.74
N LYS A 166 33.79 0.13 30.94
CA LYS A 166 33.77 0.97 32.15
C LYS A 166 33.24 0.23 33.36
N ALA A 167 32.32 -0.72 33.21
CA ALA A 167 31.69 -1.47 34.31
C ALA A 167 32.76 -2.10 35.23
N ASN A 168 33.69 -2.87 34.66
CA ASN A 168 34.76 -3.51 35.42
C ASN A 168 35.73 -2.49 36.04
N LYS A 169 36.01 -1.38 35.34
CA LYS A 169 36.84 -0.29 35.88
C LYS A 169 36.18 0.39 37.09
N VAL A 170 34.88 0.66 37.02
CA VAL A 170 34.11 1.28 38.10
C VAL A 170 33.97 0.32 39.29
N ALA A 171 33.65 -0.94 39.03
CA ALA A 171 33.58 -1.99 40.05
C ALA A 171 34.90 -2.15 40.81
N ASN A 172 36.03 -2.24 40.09
CA ASN A 172 37.35 -2.31 40.72
C ASN A 172 37.71 -1.04 41.50
N LYS A 173 37.26 0.15 41.05
CA LYS A 173 37.46 1.39 41.80
C LYS A 173 36.70 1.33 43.14
N ARG A 174 35.44 0.89 43.13
CA ARG A 174 34.62 0.74 44.34
C ARG A 174 35.13 -0.36 45.27
N LEU A 175 35.57 -1.49 44.73
CA LEU A 175 36.23 -2.53 45.54
C LEU A 175 37.52 -2.01 46.19
N LYS A 176 38.31 -1.17 45.51
CA LYS A 176 39.47 -0.52 46.14
C LYS A 176 39.07 0.43 47.28
N GLU A 177 37.94 1.11 47.16
CA GLU A 177 37.37 1.94 48.23
C GLU A 177 36.86 1.08 49.39
N ALA A 178 36.15 -0.01 49.11
CA ALA A 178 35.76 -1.01 50.11
C ALA A 178 36.99 -1.57 50.86
N ALA A 179 38.08 -1.89 50.16
CA ALA A 179 39.32 -2.35 50.78
C ALA A 179 39.95 -1.29 51.72
N LYS A 180 39.73 0.00 51.47
CA LYS A 180 40.15 1.08 52.41
C LYS A 180 39.27 1.08 53.66
N HIS A 181 37.96 0.96 53.50
CA HIS A 181 37.02 0.88 54.62
C HIS A 181 37.25 -0.37 55.49
N LEU A 182 37.61 -1.48 54.86
CA LEU A 182 38.02 -2.71 55.54
C LEU A 182 39.23 -2.47 56.46
N LYS A 183 40.27 -1.78 55.96
CA LYS A 183 41.46 -1.41 56.76
C LYS A 183 41.16 -0.39 57.85
N ALA A 184 40.19 0.51 57.60
CA ALA A 184 39.74 1.50 58.57
C ALA A 184 38.74 0.94 59.60
N ASN A 185 38.39 -0.35 59.51
CA ASN A 185 37.40 -1.03 60.33
C ASN A 185 35.99 -0.38 60.30
N ASP A 186 35.64 0.29 59.20
CA ASP A 186 34.34 0.93 58.98
C ASP A 186 33.41 -0.06 58.28
N GLU A 187 32.70 -0.86 59.07
CA GLU A 187 31.92 -2.01 58.57
C GLU A 187 30.74 -1.59 57.70
N SER A 188 29.97 -0.59 58.14
CA SER A 188 28.79 -0.13 57.42
C SER A 188 29.15 0.38 56.03
N LYS A 189 30.21 1.21 55.92
CA LYS A 189 30.67 1.72 54.62
C LYS A 189 31.32 0.63 53.76
N PHE A 190 31.99 -0.35 54.38
CA PHE A 190 32.52 -1.50 53.65
C PHE A 190 31.41 -2.25 52.91
N TYR A 191 30.35 -2.66 53.61
CA TYR A 191 29.24 -3.39 53.00
C TYR A 191 28.51 -2.54 51.95
N GLU A 192 28.31 -1.26 52.24
CA GLU A 192 27.68 -0.34 51.28
C GLU A 192 28.47 -0.24 49.97
N GLU A 193 29.80 -0.09 50.03
CA GLU A 193 30.63 0.00 48.82
C GLU A 193 30.74 -1.33 48.06
N VAL A 194 30.74 -2.48 48.75
CA VAL A 194 30.69 -3.80 48.10
C VAL A 194 29.36 -3.99 47.36
N THR A 195 28.23 -3.71 48.01
CA THR A 195 26.90 -3.78 47.39
C THR A 195 26.80 -2.84 46.19
N LYS A 196 27.30 -1.60 46.32
CA LYS A 196 27.39 -0.62 45.23
C LYS A 196 28.30 -1.07 44.10
N ALA A 197 29.36 -1.83 44.36
CA ALA A 197 30.25 -2.36 43.34
C ALA A 197 29.56 -3.47 42.54
N LEU A 198 28.89 -4.41 43.22
CA LEU A 198 28.15 -5.52 42.59
C LEU A 198 26.98 -5.00 41.74
N TRP A 199 26.09 -4.19 42.34
CA TRP A 199 24.92 -3.65 41.65
C TRP A 199 25.32 -2.71 40.50
N GLY A 200 26.33 -1.86 40.71
CA GLY A 200 26.85 -0.99 39.65
C GLY A 200 27.45 -1.78 38.48
N TYR A 201 28.22 -2.83 38.77
CA TYR A 201 28.77 -3.73 37.75
C TYR A 201 27.67 -4.39 36.92
N LEU A 202 26.68 -5.00 37.59
CA LEU A 202 25.57 -5.70 36.94
C LEU A 202 24.71 -4.76 36.11
N SER A 203 24.37 -3.57 36.62
CA SER A 203 23.57 -2.58 35.87
C SER A 203 24.29 -2.13 34.60
N ASP A 204 25.59 -1.81 34.68
CA ASP A 204 26.36 -1.36 33.52
C ASP A 204 26.62 -2.49 32.51
N LYS A 205 26.95 -3.70 32.99
CA LYS A 205 27.27 -4.87 32.14
C LYS A 205 26.03 -5.49 31.48
N LEU A 206 24.90 -5.50 32.17
CA LEU A 206 23.62 -6.00 31.65
C LEU A 206 22.80 -4.90 30.96
N MET A 207 23.27 -3.65 31.00
CA MET A 207 22.59 -2.48 30.44
C MET A 207 21.14 -2.36 30.92
N ILE A 208 20.94 -2.53 32.23
CA ILE A 208 19.64 -2.33 32.86
C ILE A 208 19.60 -0.89 33.39
N PRO A 209 18.64 -0.04 32.98
CA PRO A 209 18.44 1.27 33.58
C PRO A 209 18.23 1.15 35.09
N ILE A 210 18.80 2.06 35.88
CA ILE A 210 18.71 2.01 37.36
C ILE A 210 17.25 1.98 37.84
N ALA A 211 16.33 2.62 37.12
CA ALA A 211 14.90 2.63 37.43
C ALA A 211 14.22 1.26 37.28
N GLU A 212 14.76 0.37 36.44
CA GLU A 212 14.23 -0.96 36.17
C GLU A 212 15.08 -2.05 36.85
N PHE A 213 16.10 -1.64 37.60
CA PHE A 213 17.09 -2.56 38.12
C PHE A 213 16.63 -3.21 39.41
N THR A 214 16.28 -4.48 39.29
CA THR A 214 15.87 -5.35 40.40
C THR A 214 16.66 -6.66 40.36
N ARG A 215 16.53 -7.46 41.42
CA ARG A 215 17.22 -8.75 41.51
C ARG A 215 16.70 -9.72 40.46
N GLU A 216 15.40 -9.69 40.23
CA GLU A 216 14.69 -10.51 39.24
C GLU A 216 15.17 -10.18 37.84
N THR A 217 15.18 -8.89 37.47
CA THR A 217 15.64 -8.44 36.14
C THR A 217 17.13 -8.74 35.91
N ALA A 218 17.97 -8.64 36.94
CA ALA A 218 19.38 -9.05 36.85
C ALA A 218 19.51 -10.57 36.64
N ASN A 219 18.79 -11.38 37.41
CA ASN A 219 18.82 -12.85 37.30
C ASN A 219 18.28 -13.32 35.94
N ASP A 220 17.18 -12.73 35.46
CA ASP A 220 16.60 -13.08 34.16
C ASP A 220 17.57 -12.78 33.01
N LYS A 221 18.24 -11.63 33.03
CA LYS A 221 19.25 -11.29 32.01
C LYS A 221 20.50 -12.17 32.10
N LEU A 222 20.92 -12.58 33.31
CA LEU A 222 22.04 -13.51 33.47
C LEU A 222 21.69 -14.92 32.98
N LYS A 223 20.46 -15.40 33.22
CA LYS A 223 19.96 -16.67 32.69
C LYS A 223 19.89 -16.67 31.16
N GLN A 224 19.41 -15.57 30.55
CA GLN A 224 19.41 -15.42 29.09
C GLN A 224 20.81 -15.48 28.46
N LYS A 225 21.86 -15.20 29.25
CA LYS A 225 23.27 -15.31 28.83
C LYS A 225 23.89 -16.67 29.17
N ASN A 226 23.09 -17.67 29.55
CA ASN A 226 23.52 -19.03 29.89
C ASN A 226 24.58 -19.10 31.01
N ILE A 227 24.46 -18.22 32.01
CA ILE A 227 25.29 -18.30 33.22
C ILE A 227 24.82 -19.49 34.08
N ASP A 228 25.79 -20.24 34.62
CA ASP A 228 25.54 -21.40 35.50
C ASP A 228 24.69 -21.01 36.72
N GLU A 229 23.72 -21.86 37.07
CA GLU A 229 22.84 -21.66 38.21
C GLU A 229 23.61 -21.61 39.54
N LEU A 230 24.74 -22.32 39.63
CA LEU A 230 25.62 -22.27 40.80
C LEU A 230 26.18 -20.86 41.02
N LEU A 231 26.71 -20.22 39.97
CA LEU A 231 27.28 -18.88 40.05
C LEU A 231 26.19 -17.83 40.35
N LEU A 232 24.99 -18.04 39.81
CA LEU A 232 23.84 -17.17 40.05
C LEU A 232 23.38 -17.26 41.52
N ASN A 233 23.39 -18.46 42.11
CA ASN A 233 23.09 -18.64 43.53
C ASN A 233 24.19 -18.05 44.42
N GLU A 234 25.47 -18.21 44.07
CA GLU A 234 26.60 -17.55 44.76
C GLU A 234 26.46 -16.02 44.75
N LEU A 235 26.04 -15.42 43.63
CA LEU A 235 25.80 -13.98 43.53
C LEU A 235 24.65 -13.53 44.43
N ASN A 236 23.53 -14.24 44.41
CA ASN A 236 22.34 -13.89 45.21
C ASN A 236 22.63 -14.01 46.71
N THR A 237 23.27 -15.10 47.15
CA THR A 237 23.68 -15.29 48.55
C THR A 237 24.67 -14.23 49.02
N LEU A 238 25.61 -13.81 48.17
CA LEU A 238 26.54 -12.72 48.45
C LEU A 238 25.81 -11.37 48.60
N LEU A 239 24.87 -11.07 47.69
CA LEU A 239 24.04 -9.86 47.77
C LEU A 239 23.20 -9.83 49.05
N ASP A 240 22.54 -10.94 49.39
CA ASP A 240 21.76 -11.08 50.63
C ASP A 240 22.63 -10.87 51.86
N THR A 241 23.83 -11.47 51.87
CA THR A 241 24.78 -11.31 52.98
C THR A 241 25.18 -9.85 53.14
N CYS A 242 25.49 -9.14 52.04
CA CYS A 242 25.88 -7.74 52.11
C CYS A 242 24.72 -6.81 52.49
N GLU A 243 23.52 -7.06 51.98
CA GLU A 243 22.31 -6.29 52.33
C GLU A 243 21.93 -6.50 53.80
N TYR A 244 21.97 -7.74 54.28
CA TYR A 244 21.73 -8.07 55.68
C TYR A 244 22.79 -7.46 56.60
N ALA A 245 24.08 -7.59 56.25
CA ALA A 245 25.19 -7.01 57.01
C ALA A 245 25.09 -5.48 57.12
N ARG A 246 24.47 -4.81 56.15
CA ARG A 246 24.25 -3.36 56.20
C ARG A 246 23.31 -2.94 57.34
N TYR A 247 22.33 -3.79 57.68
CA TYR A 247 21.35 -3.51 58.75
C TYR A 247 21.70 -4.19 60.07
N ALA A 248 22.36 -5.36 60.03
CA ALA A 248 22.75 -6.13 61.20
C ALA A 248 24.18 -6.73 61.04
N PRO A 249 25.25 -5.91 61.13
CA PRO A 249 26.62 -6.35 60.90
C PRO A 249 27.05 -7.48 61.84
N SER A 250 26.59 -7.43 63.11
CA SER A 250 26.97 -8.38 64.17
C SER A 250 26.39 -9.78 64.00
N ALA A 251 25.43 -9.97 63.09
CA ALA A 251 24.75 -11.25 62.86
C ALA A 251 25.33 -12.03 61.67
N VAL A 252 26.38 -11.52 61.03
CA VAL A 252 27.03 -12.18 59.88
C VAL A 252 28.23 -13.00 60.35
N ASN A 253 28.18 -14.31 60.10
CA ASN A 253 29.22 -15.26 60.49
C ASN A 253 30.44 -15.28 59.54
N ALA A 254 30.31 -14.73 58.33
CA ALA A 254 31.39 -14.69 57.33
C ALA A 254 32.35 -13.53 57.61
N THR A 255 33.65 -13.76 57.41
CA THR A 255 34.62 -12.69 57.64
C THR A 255 34.52 -11.61 56.56
N LYS A 256 34.76 -10.35 56.93
CA LYS A 256 34.74 -9.22 55.97
C LYS A 256 35.71 -9.43 54.81
N GLN A 257 36.84 -10.10 55.07
CA GLN A 257 37.82 -10.46 54.06
C GLN A 257 37.27 -11.53 53.09
N GLU A 258 36.59 -12.56 53.59
CA GLU A 258 35.92 -13.56 52.74
C GLU A 258 34.89 -12.91 51.82
N ILE A 259 34.06 -12.01 52.34
CA ILE A 259 33.05 -11.30 51.55
C ILE A 259 33.70 -10.46 50.44
N PHE A 260 34.80 -9.78 50.77
CA PHE A 260 35.57 -9.02 49.79
C PHE A 260 36.16 -9.91 48.68
N ASP A 261 36.80 -11.01 49.05
CA ASP A 261 37.43 -11.93 48.12
C ASP A 261 36.39 -12.66 47.26
N GLN A 262 35.24 -13.02 47.85
CA GLN A 262 34.12 -13.60 47.14
C GLN A 262 33.51 -12.61 46.14
N ALA A 263 33.28 -11.35 46.53
CA ALA A 263 32.81 -10.31 45.61
C ALA A 263 33.77 -10.09 44.44
N ALA A 264 35.08 -10.03 44.70
CA ALA A 264 36.08 -9.90 43.66
C ALA A 264 36.12 -11.14 42.74
N LYS A 265 35.96 -12.34 43.29
CA LYS A 265 35.90 -13.60 42.53
C LYS A 265 34.63 -13.64 41.65
N THR A 266 33.45 -13.35 42.19
CA THR A 266 32.19 -13.36 41.45
C THR A 266 32.23 -12.35 40.30
N ILE A 267 32.73 -11.13 40.51
CA ILE A 267 32.88 -10.15 39.42
C ILE A 267 33.85 -10.65 38.33
N ARG A 268 34.97 -11.28 38.70
CA ARG A 268 35.92 -11.85 37.71
C ARG A 268 35.32 -13.01 36.94
N SER A 269 34.61 -13.91 37.61
CA SER A 269 33.94 -15.04 36.97
C SER A 269 32.87 -14.55 35.99
N LEU A 270 32.02 -13.59 36.41
CA LEU A 270 31.05 -12.96 35.52
C LEU A 270 31.72 -12.25 34.34
N GLU A 271 32.83 -11.56 34.57
CA GLU A 271 33.56 -10.88 33.48
C GLU A 271 34.11 -11.85 32.44
N SER A 272 34.52 -13.06 32.84
CA SER A 272 35.02 -14.08 31.91
C SER A 272 33.92 -14.71 31.05
N LEU A 273 32.66 -14.68 31.53
CA LEU A 273 31.52 -15.31 30.89
C LEU A 273 30.65 -14.34 30.08
N LEU A 274 30.72 -13.03 30.34
CA LEU A 274 29.83 -11.98 29.81
C LEU A 274 30.48 -11.06 28.77
#